data_AF-A0AAN9LBP5-F1
#
_entry.id   AF-A0AAN9LBP5-F1
#
_cell.length_a   1.000
_cell.length_b   1.000
_cell.length_c   1.000
_cell.angle_alpha   90.00
_cell.angle_beta   90.00
_cell.angle_gamma   90.00
#
_symmetry.space_group_name_H-M   'P 1'
#
loop_
_entity.id
_entity.type
_entity.pdbx_description
1 polymer ?
#
loop_
_entity_poly.entity_id
_entity_poly.type
_entity_poly.pdbx_seq_one_letter_code
_entity_poly.pdbx_strand_id
1 'polypeptide(L)'
;MHLDSSIIELNGYMTLPWPSSATNASHNLLLLQPTLHLLPLSANIPISHTFSPLTSISNSLQKMRFPCVSASAKASSQALNVMPTMSDILEASRAQKLDLQLKTLGPFFTISARSLVTHTHLGMAQGFIRLWPVEGKILHLDSIKLQRETLGMEKSIFGLGLFIGAVAIRHGYDSGCKTAQLLAINDSHLYHSKLVRFYTRLGFKPVYEVTGSSLGDLAHMLVWGGVGTRMDASVEELMIKWCTRFRAPRK
;
A
#
# COMPACT_ATOMS: atom_id res chain seq x y z
N MET A 1 30.11 -5.50 -8.69
CA MET A 1 29.22 -5.96 -7.61
C MET A 1 27.91 -5.20 -7.75
N HIS A 2 26.86 -5.91 -8.19
CA HIS A 2 25.50 -5.39 -8.35
C HIS A 2 24.92 -5.01 -6.99
N LEU A 3 24.45 -3.76 -6.85
CA LEU A 3 23.55 -3.36 -5.78
C LEU A 3 22.13 -3.68 -6.25
N ASP A 4 21.59 -4.75 -5.70
CA ASP A 4 20.21 -5.20 -5.90
C ASP A 4 19.34 -4.62 -4.79
N SER A 5 18.40 -3.75 -5.14
CA SER A 5 17.37 -3.20 -4.22
C SER A 5 16.25 -2.57 -5.04
N SER A 6 15.18 -3.31 -5.32
CA SER A 6 14.05 -2.77 -6.06
C SER A 6 12.68 -3.36 -5.68
N ILE A 7 12.33 -3.25 -4.39
CA ILE A 7 10.98 -3.46 -3.85
C ILE A 7 10.17 -2.15 -3.97
N ILE A 8 8.90 -2.22 -4.40
CA ILE A 8 7.96 -1.10 -4.30
C ILE A 8 7.14 -1.32 -3.02
N GLU A 9 7.65 -0.81 -1.90
CA GLU A 9 6.92 -0.74 -0.65
C GLU A 9 5.91 0.40 -0.72
N LEU A 10 4.62 0.06 -0.55
CA LEU A 10 3.56 1.06 -0.42
C LEU A 10 3.24 1.39 1.03
N ASN A 11 3.99 0.82 1.97
CA ASN A 11 4.21 1.26 3.35
C ASN A 11 5.62 0.80 3.75
N GLY A 12 6.51 1.75 3.96
CA GLY A 12 7.90 1.49 4.34
C GLY A 12 8.00 1.00 5.78
N TYR A 13 8.70 -0.10 6.00
CA TYR A 13 9.24 -0.41 7.32
C TYR A 13 10.63 -1.00 7.23
N MET A 14 11.48 -0.49 8.11
CA MET A 14 12.70 -1.10 8.60
C MET A 14 12.47 -2.55 9.05
N THR A 15 13.25 -3.46 8.47
CA THR A 15 13.40 -4.84 8.96
C THR A 15 14.31 -4.86 10.19
N LEU A 16 13.80 -5.30 11.34
CA LEU A 16 14.65 -5.89 12.37
C LEU A 16 14.72 -7.40 12.12
N PRO A 17 15.92 -8.01 12.00
CA PRO A 17 16.05 -9.44 11.78
C PRO A 17 15.81 -10.20 13.09
N TRP A 18 14.93 -11.20 13.06
CA TRP A 18 14.86 -12.24 14.08
C TRP A 18 15.99 -13.27 13.83
N PRO A 19 16.65 -13.77 14.89
CA PRO A 19 17.87 -14.57 14.72
C PRO A 19 17.53 -16.02 14.35
N SER A 20 18.14 -16.52 13.27
CA SER A 20 18.27 -17.95 13.01
C SER A 20 19.64 -18.42 13.48
N SER A 21 19.64 -19.41 14.37
CA SER A 21 20.82 -20.08 14.90
C SER A 21 21.62 -20.78 13.79
N ALA A 22 22.92 -20.51 13.70
CA ALA A 22 23.91 -21.45 13.18
C ALA A 22 25.30 -21.03 13.65
N THR A 23 25.89 -21.88 14.47
CA THR A 23 27.29 -21.89 14.91
C THR A 23 28.23 -22.12 13.73
N ASN A 24 29.31 -21.34 13.62
CA ASN A 24 30.67 -21.89 13.55
C ASN A 24 31.73 -20.80 13.68
N ALA A 25 32.65 -21.06 14.60
CA ALA A 25 33.85 -20.30 14.85
C ALA A 25 34.85 -20.49 13.70
N SER A 26 35.58 -19.44 13.36
CA SER A 26 37.01 -19.50 13.04
C SER A 26 37.62 -18.11 13.08
N HIS A 27 38.81 -18.09 13.69
CA HIS A 27 39.61 -16.95 14.07
C HIS A 27 40.29 -16.29 12.85
N ASN A 28 40.50 -14.97 12.88
CA ASN A 28 41.83 -14.37 12.77
C ASN A 28 41.80 -12.85 13.01
N LEU A 29 42.68 -12.42 13.91
CA LEU A 29 43.07 -11.03 14.19
C LEU A 29 43.94 -10.48 13.06
N LEU A 30 43.87 -9.16 12.79
CA LEU A 30 45.05 -8.28 12.69
C LEU A 30 44.65 -6.79 12.52
N LEU A 31 44.85 -6.05 13.61
CA LEU A 31 45.43 -4.71 13.78
C LEU A 31 45.83 -3.83 12.57
N LEU A 32 45.43 -2.54 12.63
CA LEU A 32 46.25 -1.28 12.58
C LEU A 32 45.63 -0.14 11.73
N GLN A 33 45.03 0.83 12.43
CA GLN A 33 45.26 2.29 12.49
C GLN A 33 45.52 3.20 11.24
N PRO A 34 45.31 4.53 11.38
CA PRO A 34 44.82 5.44 10.33
C PRO A 34 45.87 6.46 9.83
N THR A 35 45.59 7.13 8.71
CA THR A 35 46.33 8.34 8.32
C THR A 35 45.44 9.36 7.61
N LEU A 36 45.34 10.56 8.21
CA LEU A 36 44.82 11.80 7.63
C LEU A 36 45.91 12.47 6.78
N HIS A 37 45.57 12.97 5.58
CA HIS A 37 46.32 14.05 4.94
C HIS A 37 45.38 14.98 4.15
N LEU A 38 45.56 16.28 4.40
CA LEU A 38 44.91 17.44 3.79
C LEU A 38 45.45 17.74 2.38
N LEU A 39 44.54 18.11 1.45
CA LEU A 39 44.51 19.22 0.46
C LEU A 39 45.76 19.50 -0.44
N PRO A 40 45.57 19.90 -1.73
CA PRO A 40 45.07 21.25 -2.04
C PRO A 40 44.15 21.43 -3.27
N LEU A 41 43.47 22.59 -3.24
CA LEU A 41 42.77 23.28 -4.33
C LEU A 41 43.61 23.35 -5.62
N SER A 42 42.97 23.15 -6.76
CA SER A 42 43.38 23.79 -8.02
C SER A 42 42.15 24.21 -8.83
N ALA A 43 42.29 25.37 -9.45
CA ALA A 43 41.28 26.13 -10.17
C ALA A 43 40.86 25.49 -11.49
N ASN A 44 39.63 25.78 -11.95
CA ASN A 44 39.34 25.89 -13.38
C ASN A 44 38.11 26.76 -13.66
N ILE A 45 38.27 27.65 -14.62
CA ILE A 45 37.27 28.57 -15.20
C ILE A 45 36.63 27.90 -16.45
N PRO A 46 35.72 28.56 -17.20
CA PRO A 46 34.35 28.11 -17.41
C PRO A 46 34.15 27.45 -18.78
N ILE A 47 33.23 26.49 -18.88
CA ILE A 47 32.77 26.02 -20.20
C ILE A 47 31.24 26.12 -20.26
N SER A 48 30.82 27.08 -21.07
CA SER A 48 29.48 27.26 -21.61
C SER A 48 29.04 26.02 -22.37
N HIS A 49 28.01 25.34 -21.87
CA HIS A 49 27.25 24.37 -22.65
C HIS A 49 25.77 24.73 -22.59
N THR A 50 25.28 25.01 -23.78
CA THR A 50 23.90 25.17 -24.22
C THR A 50 22.95 24.18 -23.54
N PHE A 51 22.06 24.71 -22.72
CA PHE A 51 20.89 23.98 -22.20
C PHE A 51 19.87 23.82 -23.33
N SER A 52 19.84 22.64 -23.94
CA SER A 52 18.66 22.17 -24.67
C SER A 52 17.65 21.63 -23.66
N PRO A 53 16.37 22.05 -23.69
CA PRO A 53 15.39 21.63 -22.71
C PRO A 53 15.06 20.15 -22.91
N LEU A 54 15.38 19.33 -21.90
CA LEU A 54 14.88 17.97 -21.79
C LEU A 54 13.35 18.02 -21.79
N THR A 55 12.80 17.39 -22.80
CA THR A 55 11.39 17.10 -23.01
C THR A 55 10.77 16.56 -21.72
N SER A 56 9.75 17.27 -21.25
CA SER A 56 8.83 16.84 -20.20
C SER A 56 8.21 15.50 -20.59
N ILE A 57 8.75 14.40 -20.07
CA ILE A 57 8.07 13.11 -20.08
C ILE A 57 6.94 13.21 -19.07
N SER A 58 5.81 13.71 -19.56
CA SER A 58 4.52 13.68 -18.90
C SER A 58 4.18 12.22 -18.60
N ASN A 59 4.47 11.78 -17.38
CA ASN A 59 3.91 10.54 -16.85
C ASN A 59 2.40 10.73 -16.77
N SER A 60 1.74 10.25 -17.82
CA SER A 60 0.31 10.07 -17.95
C SER A 60 -0.22 9.32 -16.71
N LEU A 61 -0.54 10.10 -15.67
CA LEU A 61 -1.61 9.79 -14.75
C LEU A 61 -2.88 9.68 -15.60
N GLN A 62 -3.11 8.50 -16.16
CA GLN A 62 -4.36 8.20 -16.83
C GLN A 62 -5.47 8.59 -15.86
N LYS A 63 -6.28 9.56 -16.32
CA LYS A 63 -7.36 10.20 -15.60
C LYS A 63 -8.31 9.11 -15.12
N MET A 64 -8.15 8.73 -13.86
CA MET A 64 -9.03 7.79 -13.17
C MET A 64 -10.45 8.35 -13.19
N ARG A 65 -11.29 7.86 -14.11
CA ARG A 65 -12.73 8.07 -14.04
C ARG A 65 -13.29 7.00 -13.12
N PHE A 66 -13.49 7.37 -11.85
CA PHE A 66 -14.50 6.71 -11.05
C PHE A 66 -15.85 7.16 -11.61
N PRO A 67 -16.71 6.26 -12.11
CA PRO A 67 -18.07 6.64 -12.40
C PRO A 67 -18.72 7.06 -11.08
N CYS A 68 -18.86 8.37 -10.87
CA CYS A 68 -19.81 8.90 -9.90
C CYS A 68 -21.18 8.70 -10.55
N VAL A 69 -21.94 7.71 -10.09
CA VAL A 69 -23.33 7.58 -10.52
C VAL A 69 -24.13 8.58 -9.69
N SER A 70 -24.38 9.76 -10.27
CA SER A 70 -25.57 10.52 -9.94
C SER A 70 -26.77 9.65 -10.33
N ALA A 71 -27.55 9.23 -9.34
CA ALA A 71 -28.70 8.37 -9.54
C ALA A 71 -29.73 9.06 -10.44
N SER A 72 -29.82 8.63 -11.70
CA SER A 72 -30.91 8.98 -12.60
C SER A 72 -32.02 7.94 -12.43
N ALA A 73 -33.16 8.41 -11.94
CA ALA A 73 -34.32 7.61 -11.61
C ALA A 73 -35.07 7.15 -12.89
N LYS A 74 -34.89 5.88 -13.28
CA LYS A 74 -35.94 4.97 -13.80
C LYS A 74 -35.30 3.69 -14.35
N ALA A 75 -35.48 2.57 -13.63
CA ALA A 75 -35.93 1.26 -14.15
C ALA A 75 -35.60 0.11 -13.18
N SER A 76 -36.66 -0.62 -12.80
CA SER A 76 -36.70 -1.93 -12.14
C SER A 76 -36.24 -2.04 -10.67
N SER A 77 -37.24 -2.27 -9.83
CA SER A 77 -37.25 -2.55 -8.40
C SER A 77 -36.68 -3.95 -8.05
N GLN A 78 -35.43 -4.23 -8.44
CA GLN A 78 -34.74 -5.49 -8.07
C GLN A 78 -33.20 -5.41 -8.03
N ALA A 79 -32.63 -4.20 -8.04
CA ALA A 79 -31.22 -3.99 -7.72
C ALA A 79 -31.11 -3.44 -6.28
N LEU A 80 -31.43 -4.27 -5.28
CA LEU A 80 -30.86 -4.03 -3.96
C LEU A 80 -29.35 -3.96 -4.15
N ASN A 81 -28.70 -2.95 -3.59
CA ASN A 81 -27.26 -2.76 -3.63
C ASN A 81 -26.58 -3.89 -2.84
N VAL A 82 -26.56 -5.10 -3.40
CA VAL A 82 -25.94 -6.26 -2.76
C VAL A 82 -24.45 -5.98 -2.71
N MET A 83 -23.95 -5.80 -1.50
CA MET A 83 -22.55 -5.66 -1.19
C MET A 83 -21.79 -6.88 -1.77
N PRO A 84 -20.70 -6.71 -2.52
CA PRO A 84 -20.03 -7.86 -3.14
C PRO A 84 -19.54 -8.81 -2.04
N THR A 85 -19.85 -10.09 -2.18
CA THR A 85 -19.40 -11.15 -1.29
C THR A 85 -17.91 -11.40 -1.45
N MET A 86 -17.29 -12.10 -0.49
CA MET A 86 -15.90 -12.53 -0.64
C MET A 86 -15.71 -13.36 -1.93
N SER A 87 -16.68 -14.24 -2.25
CA SER A 87 -16.65 -15.03 -3.47
C SER A 87 -16.67 -14.16 -4.73
N ASP A 88 -17.51 -13.13 -4.78
CA ASP A 88 -17.58 -12.21 -5.93
C ASP A 88 -16.24 -11.52 -6.18
N ILE A 89 -15.57 -11.08 -5.12
CA ILE A 89 -14.26 -10.42 -5.20
C ILE A 89 -13.19 -11.39 -5.70
N LEU A 90 -13.15 -12.62 -5.16
CA LEU A 90 -12.19 -13.66 -5.55
C LEU A 90 -12.46 -14.18 -6.97
N GLU A 91 -13.70 -14.25 -7.41
CA GLU A 91 -14.04 -14.61 -8.78
C GLU A 91 -13.64 -13.51 -9.77
N ALA A 92 -13.95 -12.26 -9.45
CA ALA A 92 -13.51 -11.11 -10.25
C ALA A 92 -11.98 -11.01 -10.33
N SER A 93 -11.25 -11.36 -9.26
CA SER A 93 -9.78 -11.39 -9.29
C SER A 93 -9.26 -12.51 -10.20
N ARG A 94 -9.86 -13.70 -10.13
CA ARG A 94 -9.50 -14.84 -11.00
C ARG A 94 -9.78 -14.54 -12.47
N ALA A 95 -10.87 -13.83 -12.78
CA ALA A 95 -11.14 -13.34 -14.14
C ALA A 95 -10.04 -12.39 -14.65
N GLN A 96 -9.34 -11.71 -13.74
CA GLN A 96 -8.18 -10.87 -14.04
C GLN A 96 -6.84 -11.63 -13.92
N LYS A 97 -6.87 -12.96 -13.86
CA LYS A 97 -5.69 -13.84 -13.74
C LYS A 97 -4.92 -13.65 -12.42
N LEU A 98 -5.63 -13.25 -11.35
CA LEU A 98 -5.08 -13.06 -10.00
C LEU A 98 -5.66 -14.10 -9.03
N ASP A 99 -4.77 -14.85 -8.38
CA ASP A 99 -5.08 -15.71 -7.25
C ASP A 99 -4.85 -14.94 -5.95
N LEU A 100 -5.90 -14.71 -5.19
CA LEU A 100 -5.84 -14.01 -3.90
C LEU A 100 -6.18 -15.00 -2.79
N GLN A 101 -5.38 -15.00 -1.72
CA GLN A 101 -5.63 -15.83 -0.55
C GLN A 101 -5.58 -15.00 0.71
N LEU A 102 -6.67 -15.04 1.48
CA LEU A 102 -6.77 -14.50 2.83
C LEU A 102 -6.42 -15.60 3.84
N LYS A 103 -5.48 -15.31 4.75
CA LYS A 103 -5.15 -16.15 5.91
C LYS A 103 -5.32 -15.31 7.17
N THR A 104 -5.93 -15.87 8.20
CA THR A 104 -6.15 -15.21 9.49
C THR A 104 -5.44 -15.97 10.60
N LEU A 105 -4.92 -15.24 11.58
CA LEU A 105 -4.36 -15.76 12.82
C LEU A 105 -4.79 -14.83 13.96
N GLY A 106 -5.88 -15.20 14.63
CA GLY A 106 -6.52 -14.34 15.62
C GLY A 106 -6.99 -13.02 14.98
N PRO A 107 -6.70 -11.85 15.58
CA PRO A 107 -7.09 -10.56 15.01
C PRO A 107 -6.26 -10.17 13.78
N PHE A 108 -5.13 -10.84 13.52
CA PHE A 108 -4.24 -10.54 12.41
C PHE A 108 -4.65 -11.29 11.15
N PHE A 109 -4.40 -10.67 10.00
CA PHE A 109 -4.62 -11.31 8.71
C PHE A 109 -3.53 -10.94 7.71
N THR A 110 -3.35 -11.83 6.76
CA THR A 110 -2.46 -11.67 5.61
C THR A 110 -3.23 -12.00 4.34
N ILE A 111 -3.09 -11.16 3.33
CA ILE A 111 -3.60 -11.37 1.99
C ILE A 111 -2.40 -11.53 1.06
N SER A 112 -2.30 -12.66 0.40
CA SER A 112 -1.27 -12.90 -0.62
C SER A 112 -1.89 -12.88 -2.01
N ALA A 113 -1.16 -12.33 -2.97
CA ALA A 113 -1.55 -12.27 -4.37
C ALA A 113 -0.52 -12.97 -5.25
N ARG A 114 -0.99 -13.83 -6.14
CA ARG A 114 -0.18 -14.55 -7.12
C ARG A 114 -0.78 -14.44 -8.52
N SER A 115 0.07 -14.54 -9.52
CA SER A 115 -0.36 -14.65 -10.91
C SER A 115 -0.88 -16.06 -11.17
N LEU A 116 -2.06 -16.20 -11.76
CA LEU A 116 -2.56 -17.50 -12.22
C LEU A 116 -1.85 -18.01 -13.48
N VAL A 117 -1.15 -17.14 -14.21
CA VAL A 117 -0.44 -17.51 -15.45
C VAL A 117 0.97 -17.99 -15.16
N THR A 118 1.70 -17.22 -14.36
CA THR A 118 3.13 -17.44 -14.10
C THR A 118 3.38 -18.09 -12.75
N HIS A 119 2.36 -18.21 -11.90
CA HIS A 119 2.47 -18.66 -10.50
C HIS A 119 3.44 -17.83 -9.64
N THR A 120 3.87 -16.68 -10.13
CA THR A 120 4.75 -15.76 -9.41
C THR A 120 3.98 -15.03 -8.32
N HIS A 121 4.65 -14.77 -7.21
CA HIS A 121 4.15 -13.87 -6.19
C HIS A 121 4.06 -12.45 -6.78
N LEU A 122 2.97 -11.74 -6.51
CA LEU A 122 2.75 -10.38 -7.04
C LEU A 122 2.69 -9.35 -5.93
N GLY A 123 2.26 -9.76 -4.73
CA GLY A 123 2.20 -8.87 -3.60
C GLY A 123 1.55 -9.49 -2.39
N MET A 124 1.66 -8.76 -1.29
CA MET A 124 1.11 -9.15 0.00
C MET A 124 0.58 -7.90 0.71
N ALA A 125 -0.51 -8.06 1.46
CA ALA A 125 -0.94 -7.09 2.44
C ALA A 125 -1.17 -7.74 3.80
N GLN A 126 -0.95 -6.97 4.86
CA GLN A 126 -1.17 -7.38 6.22
C GLN A 126 -2.00 -6.33 6.95
N GLY A 127 -2.74 -6.79 7.95
CA GLY A 127 -3.50 -5.93 8.82
C GLY A 127 -4.01 -6.70 10.01
N PHE A 128 -4.79 -6.01 10.83
CA PHE A 128 -5.43 -6.63 11.98
C PHE A 128 -6.70 -5.90 12.39
N ILE A 129 -7.51 -6.55 13.20
CA ILE A 129 -8.73 -5.99 13.75
C ILE A 129 -8.44 -5.56 15.19
N ARG A 130 -8.56 -4.26 15.44
CA ARG A 130 -8.52 -3.71 16.80
C ARG A 130 -9.90 -3.69 17.42
N LEU A 131 -9.95 -4.01 18.70
CA LEU A 131 -11.11 -3.85 19.56
C LEU A 131 -10.92 -2.58 20.38
N TRP A 132 -11.72 -1.55 20.12
CA TRP A 132 -11.72 -0.33 20.91
C TRP A 132 -12.99 -0.25 21.77
N PRO A 133 -12.89 0.08 23.07
CA PRO A 133 -14.04 0.07 23.98
C PRO A 133 -15.20 0.98 23.55
N VAL A 134 -14.89 2.11 22.89
CA VAL A 134 -15.88 3.14 22.51
C VAL A 134 -16.23 3.10 21.03
N GLU A 135 -15.25 2.81 20.17
CA GLU A 135 -15.40 2.90 18.71
C GLU A 135 -15.73 1.53 18.06
N GLY A 136 -15.70 0.45 18.86
CA GLY A 136 -15.98 -0.91 18.41
C GLY A 136 -14.80 -1.52 17.66
N LYS A 137 -15.11 -2.34 16.65
CA LYS A 137 -14.09 -3.00 15.83
C LYS A 137 -13.57 -2.06 14.74
N ILE A 138 -12.26 -1.89 14.68
CA ILE A 138 -11.57 -1.08 13.69
C ILE A 138 -10.70 -2.01 12.84
N LEU A 139 -10.87 -1.95 11.53
CA LEU A 139 -9.98 -2.60 10.58
C LEU A 139 -8.72 -1.74 10.43
N HIS A 140 -7.58 -2.26 10.84
CA HIS A 140 -6.30 -1.59 10.68
C HIS A 140 -5.51 -2.22 9.53
N LEU A 141 -5.21 -1.40 8.53
CA LEU A 141 -4.44 -1.78 7.36
C LEU A 141 -2.98 -1.34 7.58
N ASP A 142 -2.12 -2.30 7.91
CA ASP A 142 -0.75 -2.03 8.32
C ASP A 142 0.17 -1.86 7.10
N SER A 143 0.27 -2.88 6.26
CA SER A 143 1.24 -2.90 5.17
C SER A 143 0.68 -3.49 3.89
N ILE A 144 1.14 -2.95 2.76
CA ILE A 144 0.93 -3.51 1.44
C ILE A 144 2.22 -3.38 0.64
N LYS A 145 2.68 -4.50 0.10
CA LYS A 145 3.92 -4.62 -0.67
C LYS A 145 3.61 -5.27 -2.00
N LEU A 146 3.92 -4.60 -3.10
CA LEU A 146 3.69 -5.10 -4.46
C LEU A 146 5.05 -5.29 -5.13
N GLN A 147 5.24 -6.43 -5.80
CA GLN A 147 6.51 -6.72 -6.45
C GLN A 147 6.61 -6.01 -7.80
N ARG A 148 7.86 -5.81 -8.26
CA ARG A 148 8.17 -5.04 -9.47
C ARG A 148 7.63 -5.72 -10.72
N GLU A 149 7.49 -7.04 -10.71
CA GLU A 149 6.87 -7.87 -11.73
C GLU A 149 5.44 -7.39 -12.05
N THR A 150 4.75 -6.80 -11.07
CA THR A 150 3.44 -6.16 -11.25
C THR A 150 3.50 -4.96 -12.22
N LEU A 151 4.63 -4.26 -12.35
CA LEU A 151 4.81 -3.18 -13.32
C LEU A 151 4.81 -3.68 -14.77
N GLY A 152 5.29 -4.91 -14.99
CA GLY A 152 5.38 -5.52 -16.32
C GLY A 152 4.11 -6.24 -16.74
N MET A 153 3.14 -6.39 -15.83
CA MET A 153 1.83 -6.94 -16.17
C MET A 153 1.07 -5.94 -17.03
N GLU A 154 0.31 -6.45 -18.00
CA GLU A 154 -0.66 -5.66 -18.76
C GLU A 154 -1.67 -4.94 -17.83
N LYS A 155 -1.82 -5.44 -16.60
CA LYS A 155 -2.74 -4.91 -15.60
C LYS A 155 -1.99 -3.93 -14.69
N SER A 156 -2.60 -2.76 -14.49
CA SER A 156 -2.06 -1.73 -13.61
C SER A 156 -1.86 -2.25 -12.18
N ILE A 157 -0.73 -1.89 -11.54
CA ILE A 157 -0.49 -2.00 -10.09
C ILE A 157 -1.72 -1.54 -9.30
N PHE A 158 -2.39 -0.50 -9.81
CA PHE A 158 -3.60 0.04 -9.22
C PHE A 158 -4.74 -0.99 -9.13
N GLY A 159 -4.91 -1.82 -10.17
CA GLY A 159 -5.92 -2.87 -10.21
C GLY A 159 -5.64 -3.96 -9.17
N LEU A 160 -4.39 -4.42 -9.09
CA LEU A 160 -3.97 -5.41 -8.08
C LEU A 160 -4.18 -4.87 -6.66
N GLY A 161 -3.72 -3.64 -6.39
CA GLY A 161 -3.88 -3.00 -5.09
C GLY A 161 -5.34 -2.84 -4.68
N LEU A 162 -6.23 -2.53 -5.63
CA LEU A 162 -7.68 -2.46 -5.37
C LEU A 162 -8.27 -3.83 -5.01
N PHE A 163 -7.84 -4.91 -5.67
CA PHE A 163 -8.29 -6.26 -5.36
C PHE A 163 -7.84 -6.73 -3.97
N ILE A 164 -6.55 -6.52 -3.65
CA ILE A 164 -6.01 -6.82 -2.31
C ILE A 164 -6.75 -6.00 -1.25
N GLY A 165 -6.94 -4.70 -1.51
CA GLY A 165 -7.71 -3.81 -0.64
C GLY A 165 -9.14 -4.29 -0.46
N ALA A 166 -9.83 -4.72 -1.52
CA ALA A 166 -11.20 -5.19 -1.44
C ALA A 166 -11.36 -6.46 -0.60
N VAL A 167 -10.42 -7.40 -0.69
CA VAL A 167 -10.39 -8.57 0.20
C VAL A 167 -10.23 -8.13 1.66
N ALA A 168 -9.34 -7.16 1.95
CA ALA A 168 -9.14 -6.64 3.30
C ALA A 168 -10.40 -5.94 3.85
N ILE A 169 -11.01 -5.06 3.05
CA ILE A 169 -12.23 -4.34 3.43
C ILE A 169 -13.39 -5.31 3.63
N ARG A 170 -13.57 -6.30 2.74
CA ARG A 170 -14.61 -7.32 2.90
C ARG A 170 -14.40 -8.13 4.17
N HIS A 171 -13.16 -8.53 4.47
CA HIS A 171 -12.85 -9.22 5.72
C HIS A 171 -13.19 -8.37 6.95
N GLY A 172 -12.88 -7.07 6.92
CA GLY A 172 -13.30 -6.13 7.97
C GLY A 172 -14.81 -6.03 8.09
N TYR A 173 -15.54 -5.95 6.97
CA TYR A 173 -17.01 -5.90 6.95
C TYR A 173 -17.61 -7.16 7.60
N ASP A 174 -17.16 -8.35 7.19
CA ASP A 174 -17.60 -9.64 7.73
C ASP A 174 -17.28 -9.78 9.22
N SER A 175 -16.22 -9.11 9.68
CA SER A 175 -15.84 -9.09 11.08
C SER A 175 -16.60 -8.07 11.93
N GLY A 176 -17.42 -7.22 11.31
CA GLY A 176 -18.22 -6.17 11.95
C GLY A 176 -17.48 -4.85 12.17
N CYS A 177 -16.39 -4.60 11.42
CA CYS A 177 -15.69 -3.32 11.46
C CYS A 177 -16.51 -2.24 10.74
N LYS A 178 -16.68 -1.08 11.38
CA LYS A 178 -17.32 0.09 10.76
C LYS A 178 -16.29 1.00 10.07
N THR A 179 -15.11 1.11 10.67
CA THR A 179 -14.04 1.99 10.24
C THR A 179 -12.84 1.17 9.77
N ALA A 180 -12.28 1.54 8.63
CA ALA A 180 -10.97 1.13 8.17
C ALA A 180 -9.98 2.27 8.34
N GLN A 181 -8.79 1.99 8.88
CA GLN A 181 -7.74 2.98 9.10
C GLN A 181 -6.47 2.54 8.40
N LEU A 182 -5.70 3.51 7.89
CA LEU A 182 -4.33 3.34 7.39
C LEU A 182 -3.47 4.56 7.75
N LEU A 183 -2.15 4.41 7.72
CA LEU A 183 -1.21 5.53 7.79
C LEU A 183 -0.56 5.72 6.41
N ALA A 184 -0.70 6.92 5.85
CA ALA A 184 0.14 7.35 4.74
C ALA A 184 1.45 7.88 5.32
N ILE A 185 2.48 7.04 5.39
CA ILE A 185 3.79 7.37 5.97
C ILE A 185 4.43 8.56 5.22
N ASN A 186 5.16 9.40 5.96
CA ASN A 186 5.86 10.57 5.43
C ASN A 186 7.38 10.36 5.34
N ASP A 187 7.82 9.47 4.44
CA ASP A 187 9.25 9.28 4.16
C ASP A 187 9.85 10.43 3.35
N SER A 188 9.06 10.99 2.42
CA SER A 188 9.38 12.21 1.69
C SER A 188 8.11 12.96 1.34
N HIS A 189 8.18 14.30 1.33
CA HIS A 189 7.01 15.15 1.07
C HIS A 189 6.33 14.84 -0.28
N LEU A 190 7.10 14.51 -1.32
CA LEU A 190 6.57 14.15 -2.63
C LEU A 190 5.90 12.77 -2.66
N TYR A 191 6.43 11.78 -1.94
CA TYR A 191 5.81 10.46 -1.86
C TYR A 191 4.57 10.49 -0.96
N HIS A 192 4.68 11.17 0.18
CA HIS A 192 3.60 11.36 1.12
C HIS A 192 2.35 11.97 0.48
N SER A 193 2.51 13.11 -0.23
CA SER A 193 1.40 13.76 -0.92
C SER A 193 0.75 12.89 -2.00
N LYS A 194 1.53 12.04 -2.69
CA LYS A 194 1.01 11.06 -3.66
C LYS A 194 0.20 9.97 -2.97
N LEU A 195 0.68 9.43 -1.84
CA LEU A 195 -0.02 8.40 -1.06
C LEU A 195 -1.34 8.95 -0.51
N VAL A 196 -1.33 10.13 0.11
CA VAL A 196 -2.55 10.78 0.61
C VAL A 196 -3.55 10.95 -0.54
N ARG A 197 -3.13 11.54 -1.68
CA ARG A 197 -4.02 11.72 -2.84
C ARG A 197 -4.53 10.39 -3.40
N PHE A 198 -3.72 9.33 -3.37
CA PHE A 198 -4.10 8.00 -3.82
C PHE A 198 -5.20 7.41 -2.92
N TYR A 199 -5.00 7.40 -1.61
CA TYR A 199 -5.97 6.86 -0.66
C TYR A 199 -7.25 7.71 -0.58
N THR A 200 -7.15 9.03 -0.75
CA THR A 200 -8.32 9.91 -0.88
C THR A 200 -9.19 9.52 -2.07
N ARG A 201 -8.58 9.22 -3.22
CA ARG A 201 -9.32 8.74 -4.40
C ARG A 201 -10.00 7.41 -4.15
N LEU A 202 -9.37 6.52 -3.36
CA LEU A 202 -9.96 5.24 -2.98
C LEU A 202 -11.16 5.39 -2.03
N GLY A 203 -11.19 6.45 -1.22
CA GLY A 203 -12.32 6.77 -0.32
C GLY A 203 -11.93 7.05 1.12
N PHE A 204 -10.63 7.01 1.45
CA PHE A 204 -10.13 7.40 2.76
C PHE A 204 -10.13 8.91 2.91
N LYS A 205 -10.24 9.40 4.14
CA LYS A 205 -10.17 10.82 4.47
C LYS A 205 -9.02 11.04 5.44
N PRO A 206 -8.17 12.06 5.24
CA PRO A 206 -7.15 12.40 6.23
C PRO A 206 -7.85 12.87 7.52
N VAL A 207 -7.45 12.29 8.66
CA VAL A 207 -8.08 12.60 9.96
C VAL A 207 -7.09 13.21 10.93
N TYR A 208 -5.84 12.76 10.90
CA TYR A 208 -4.84 13.23 11.84
C TYR A 208 -3.44 13.19 11.21
N GLU A 209 -2.69 14.27 11.35
CA GLU A 209 -1.29 14.31 10.97
C GLU A 209 -0.44 13.95 12.18
N VAL A 210 0.21 12.80 12.10
CA VAL A 210 1.13 12.30 13.13
C VAL A 210 2.48 12.97 12.90
N THR A 211 2.82 13.96 13.72
CA THR A 211 4.05 14.77 13.57
C THR A 211 5.22 14.26 14.42
N GLY A 212 4.92 13.46 15.45
CA GLY A 212 5.89 13.03 16.45
C GLY A 212 6.21 14.05 17.54
N SER A 213 5.49 15.18 17.59
CA SER A 213 5.80 16.30 18.51
C SER A 213 4.95 16.30 19.77
N SER A 214 3.79 15.64 19.76
CA SER A 214 2.84 15.60 20.87
C SER A 214 2.75 14.22 21.54
N LEU A 215 2.22 14.16 22.75
CA LEU A 215 1.95 12.88 23.44
C LEU A 215 0.94 12.01 22.67
N GLY A 216 -0.02 12.64 21.97
CA GLY A 216 -0.94 11.95 21.07
C GLY A 216 -0.24 11.33 19.86
N ASP A 217 0.79 12.01 19.35
CA ASP A 217 1.64 11.47 18.28
C ASP A 217 2.40 10.24 18.75
N LEU A 218 2.87 10.19 19.99
CA LEU A 218 3.59 9.03 20.51
C LEU A 218 2.72 7.76 20.48
N ALA A 219 1.45 7.87 20.90
CA ALA A 219 0.51 6.74 20.82
C ALA A 219 0.27 6.31 19.37
N HIS A 220 0.14 7.27 18.44
CA HIS A 220 0.01 6.95 17.02
C HIS A 220 1.27 6.33 16.43
N MET A 221 2.46 6.82 16.79
CA MET A 221 3.73 6.25 16.38
C MET A 221 3.94 4.84 16.93
N LEU A 222 3.44 4.52 18.13
CA LEU A 222 3.49 3.15 18.65
C LEU A 222 2.58 2.20 17.84
N VAL A 223 1.43 2.68 17.38
CA VAL A 223 0.46 1.89 16.61
C VAL A 223 0.90 1.71 15.16
N TRP A 224 1.48 2.74 14.55
CA TRP A 224 1.79 2.79 13.12
C TRP A 224 3.30 2.78 12.80
N GLY A 225 4.16 2.74 13.82
CA GLY A 225 5.61 2.70 13.66
C GLY A 225 6.26 3.91 12.97
N GLY A 226 5.55 5.03 12.76
CA GLY A 226 6.10 6.17 12.02
C GLY A 226 5.24 7.44 12.03
N VAL A 227 5.81 8.47 11.40
CA VAL A 227 5.20 9.80 11.15
C VAL A 227 4.46 9.77 9.81
N GLY A 228 3.32 10.44 9.72
CA GLY A 228 2.51 10.41 8.51
C GLY A 228 1.10 10.95 8.71
N THR A 229 0.25 10.75 7.72
CA THR A 229 -1.16 11.16 7.79
C THR A 229 -2.03 9.93 8.03
N ARG A 230 -2.67 9.85 9.20
CA ARG A 230 -3.68 8.85 9.49
C ARG A 230 -4.91 9.15 8.65
N MET A 231 -5.41 8.13 7.96
CA MET A 231 -6.59 8.23 7.13
C MET A 231 -7.61 7.17 7.52
N ASP A 232 -8.87 7.57 7.59
CA ASP A 232 -9.98 6.72 8.00
C ASP A 232 -11.04 6.65 6.87
N ALA A 233 -11.77 5.54 6.80
CA ALA A 233 -12.87 5.34 5.86
C ALA A 233 -13.97 4.49 6.48
N SER A 234 -15.22 4.69 6.05
CA SER A 234 -16.31 3.75 6.33
C SER A 234 -16.12 2.49 5.48
N VAL A 235 -16.07 1.33 6.14
CA VAL A 235 -15.95 0.03 5.48
C VAL A 235 -17.10 -0.20 4.51
N GLU A 236 -18.32 0.18 4.92
CA GLU A 236 -19.52 0.05 4.11
C GLU A 236 -19.47 0.94 2.86
N GLU A 237 -19.08 2.20 3.02
CA GLU A 237 -18.95 3.14 1.89
C GLU A 237 -17.89 2.66 0.88
N LEU A 238 -16.76 2.11 1.36
CA LEU A 238 -15.73 1.55 0.49
C LEU A 238 -16.27 0.37 -0.33
N MET A 239 -17.01 -0.54 0.32
CA MET A 239 -17.58 -1.69 -0.37
C MET A 239 -18.61 -1.27 -1.43
N ILE A 240 -19.46 -0.28 -1.15
CA ILE A 240 -20.40 0.29 -2.13
C ILE A 240 -19.64 0.94 -3.29
N LYS A 241 -18.64 1.78 -2.98
CA LYS A 241 -17.86 2.53 -3.96
C LYS A 241 -17.10 1.59 -4.91
N TRP A 242 -16.57 0.50 -4.40
CA TRP A 242 -15.77 -0.45 -5.18
C TRP A 242 -16.61 -1.56 -5.82
N CYS A 243 -17.87 -1.73 -5.42
CA CYS A 243 -18.78 -2.78 -5.92
C CYS A 243 -18.82 -2.89 -7.46
N THR A 244 -18.81 -1.76 -8.17
CA THR A 244 -18.81 -1.72 -9.64
C THR A 244 -17.65 -2.47 -10.30
N ARG A 245 -16.55 -2.71 -9.58
CA ARG A 245 -15.36 -3.42 -10.09
C ARG A 245 -15.41 -4.93 -9.92
N PHE A 246 -16.27 -5.43 -9.02
CA PHE A 246 -16.33 -6.86 -8.67
C PHE A 246 -17.60 -7.54 -9.18
N ARG A 247 -18.56 -6.76 -9.68
CA ARG A 247 -19.74 -7.33 -10.33
C ARG A 247 -19.32 -8.02 -11.64
N ALA A 248 -19.66 -9.30 -11.77
CA ALA A 248 -19.55 -9.99 -13.03
C ALA A 248 -20.42 -9.27 -14.09
N PRO A 249 -19.95 -9.17 -15.35
CA PRO A 249 -20.83 -8.76 -16.44
C PRO A 249 -21.99 -9.76 -16.52
N ARG A 250 -23.22 -9.27 -16.41
CA ARG A 250 -24.39 -10.12 -16.68
C ARG A 250 -24.30 -10.52 -18.15
N LYS A 251 -24.21 -11.82 -18.42
CA LYS A 251 -24.35 -12.39 -19.76
C LYS A 251 -25.78 -12.22 -20.26
#